data_AF-D9XTV2-F1
#
_entry.id   AF-D9XTV2-F1
#
_cell.length_a   1.000
_cell.length_b   1.000
_cell.length_c   1.000
_cell.angle_alpha   90.00
_cell.angle_beta   90.00
_cell.angle_gamma   90.00
#
_symmetry.space_group_name_H-M   'P 1'
#
loop_
_entity.id
_entity.type
_entity.pdbx_description
1 polymer ?
#
loop_
_entity_poly.entity_id
_entity_poly.type
_entity_poly.pdbx_seq_one_letter_code
_entity_poly.pdbx_strand_id
1 'polypeptide(L)'
;MQQSGGALTTADLYLFGALLVCAAGYTEGGRLARVMPGWQVIGWALVMCLPLTLPVAAVALSAEPVRLTTHSVAGLLWVAAGSQFLGLIVWYRGMAAVGIPKASQLQLAQPLLTLVWSVLLLNERLTVAAPLTAAAVLVCIAVTQRARG
;
A
#
# COMPACT_ATOMS: atom_id res chain seq x y z
N MET A 1 -10.98 -9.99 15.68
CA MET A 1 -10.03 -11.12 15.57
C MET A 1 -10.75 -12.39 15.09
N GLN A 2 -11.38 -12.37 13.90
CA GLN A 2 -12.42 -13.37 13.59
C GLN A 2 -12.49 -13.84 12.13
N GLN A 3 -11.36 -13.87 11.41
CA GLN A 3 -11.33 -14.47 10.06
C GLN A 3 -10.31 -15.61 9.89
N SER A 4 -9.27 -15.76 10.73
CA SER A 4 -8.25 -16.81 10.52
C SER A 4 -8.01 -17.77 11.70
N GLY A 5 -8.73 -17.67 12.82
CA GLY A 5 -8.66 -18.65 13.91
C GLY A 5 -7.28 -18.90 14.55
N GLY A 6 -6.26 -18.07 14.25
CA GLY A 6 -4.88 -18.27 14.72
C GLY A 6 -4.10 -19.39 14.00
N ALA A 7 -4.66 -20.01 12.96
CA ALA A 7 -3.97 -21.04 12.18
C ALA A 7 -3.23 -20.41 10.99
N LEU A 8 -2.01 -20.88 10.73
CA LEU A 8 -1.26 -20.50 9.54
C LEU A 8 -1.97 -21.08 8.31
N THR A 9 -2.47 -20.23 7.44
CA THR A 9 -3.17 -20.62 6.21
C THR A 9 -2.27 -20.41 5.00
N THR A 10 -2.60 -21.04 3.87
CA THR A 10 -1.93 -20.77 2.59
C THR A 10 -2.03 -19.29 2.19
N ALA A 11 -3.07 -18.58 2.64
CA ALA A 11 -3.21 -17.14 2.42
C ALA A 11 -2.10 -16.35 3.13
N ASP A 12 -1.67 -16.76 4.32
CA ASP A 12 -0.56 -16.12 5.04
C ASP A 12 0.77 -16.30 4.30
N LEU A 13 0.96 -17.46 3.65
CA LEU A 13 2.14 -17.70 2.82
C LEU A 13 2.15 -16.82 1.56
N TYR A 14 1.00 -16.71 0.88
CA TYR A 14 0.86 -15.78 -0.26
C TYR A 14 1.08 -14.33 0.17
N LEU A 15 0.54 -13.92 1.31
CA LEU A 15 0.74 -12.58 1.87
C LEU A 15 2.22 -12.32 2.18
N PHE A 16 2.91 -13.28 2.80
CA PHE A 16 4.33 -13.17 3.08
C PHE A 16 5.17 -13.05 1.80
N GLY A 17 4.89 -13.89 0.79
CA GLY A 17 5.55 -13.80 -0.52
C GLY A 17 5.29 -12.45 -1.20
N ALA A 18 4.05 -11.98 -1.20
CA ALA A 18 3.69 -10.67 -1.75
C ALA A 18 4.42 -9.53 -1.02
N LEU A 19 4.55 -9.59 0.31
CA LEU A 19 5.29 -8.60 1.08
C LEU A 19 6.77 -8.54 0.68
N LEU A 20 7.43 -9.68 0.48
CA LEU A 20 8.82 -9.73 0.04
C LEU A 20 9.00 -9.12 -1.36
N VAL A 21 8.14 -9.51 -2.30
CA VAL A 21 8.16 -8.98 -3.67
C VAL A 21 7.90 -7.47 -3.68
N CYS A 22 6.91 -7.00 -2.93
CA CYS A 22 6.59 -5.59 -2.78
C CYS A 22 7.76 -4.82 -2.17
N ALA A 23 8.35 -5.31 -1.08
CA ALA A 23 9.48 -4.65 -0.43
C ALA A 23 10.70 -4.53 -1.36
N ALA A 24 11.01 -5.60 -2.10
CA ALA A 24 12.07 -5.59 -3.10
C ALA A 24 11.78 -4.59 -4.22
N GLY A 25 10.59 -4.66 -4.83
CA GLY A 25 10.18 -3.76 -5.91
C GLY A 25 10.17 -2.29 -5.48
N TYR A 26 9.76 -2.00 -4.24
CA TYR A 26 9.72 -0.65 -3.71
C TYR A 26 11.12 -0.07 -3.45
N THR A 27 12.01 -0.89 -2.89
CA THR A 27 13.40 -0.52 -2.65
C THR A 27 14.12 -0.25 -3.96
N GLU A 28 13.92 -1.11 -4.95
CA GLU A 28 14.47 -0.93 -6.30
C GLU A 28 13.89 0.28 -7.02
N GLY A 29 12.57 0.49 -6.95
CA GLY A 29 11.92 1.68 -7.50
C GLY A 29 12.44 2.98 -6.86
N GLY A 30 12.65 2.98 -5.54
CA GLY A 30 13.27 4.10 -4.82
C GLY A 30 14.73 4.33 -5.20
N ARG A 31 15.49 3.28 -5.51
CA ARG A 31 16.86 3.36 -6.02
C ARG A 31 16.90 3.93 -7.44
N LEU A 32 16.04 3.42 -8.33
CA LEU A 32 15.89 3.90 -9.71
C LEU A 32 15.44 5.36 -9.77
N ALA A 33 14.58 5.80 -8.83
CA ALA A 33 14.13 7.19 -8.74
C ALA A 33 15.25 8.21 -8.43
N ARG A 34 16.45 7.74 -8.04
CA ARG A 34 17.63 8.61 -7.87
C ARG A 34 18.34 8.93 -9.18
N VAL A 35 18.20 8.05 -10.18
CA VAL A 35 18.89 8.15 -11.48
C VAL A 35 17.93 8.42 -12.63
N MET A 36 16.64 8.18 -12.44
CA MET A 36 15.57 8.44 -13.41
C MET A 36 14.43 9.22 -12.75
N PRO A 37 13.72 10.09 -13.50
CA PRO A 37 12.57 10.79 -12.96
C PRO A 37 11.43 9.81 -12.60
N GLY A 38 10.78 10.03 -11.46
CA GLY A 38 9.80 9.10 -10.88
C GLY A 38 8.64 8.68 -11.80
N TRP A 39 8.25 9.52 -12.77
CA TRP A 39 7.24 9.19 -13.78
C TRP A 39 7.69 8.10 -14.76
N GLN A 40 8.99 8.03 -15.09
CA GLN A 40 9.52 6.94 -15.92
C GLN A 40 9.61 5.63 -15.13
N VAL A 41 9.95 5.70 -13.84
CA VAL A 41 10.00 4.53 -12.96
C VAL A 41 8.62 3.86 -12.89
N ILE A 42 7.57 4.64 -12.61
CA ILE A 42 6.21 4.08 -12.56
C ILE A 42 5.67 3.72 -13.95
N GLY A 43 6.00 4.49 -14.99
CA GLY A 43 5.58 4.20 -16.37
C GLY A 43 6.08 2.85 -16.85
N TRP A 44 7.38 2.57 -16.66
CA TRP A 44 7.96 1.26 -16.99
C TRP A 44 7.40 0.14 -16.12
N ALA A 45 7.18 0.38 -14.83
CA ALA A 45 6.53 -0.61 -13.96
C ALA A 45 5.12 -0.98 -14.47
N LEU A 46 4.32 0.01 -14.89
CA LEU A 46 2.99 -0.23 -15.45
C LEU A 46 3.03 -1.01 -16.76
N VAL A 47 3.96 -0.69 -17.66
CA VAL A 47 4.15 -1.43 -18.92
C VAL A 47 4.53 -2.89 -18.65
N MET A 48 5.40 -3.15 -17.68
CA MET A 48 5.80 -4.51 -17.30
C MET A 48 4.69 -5.28 -16.58
N CYS A 49 3.83 -4.60 -15.82
CA CYS A 49 2.66 -5.20 -15.18
C CYS A 49 1.52 -5.47 -16.16
N LEU A 50 1.38 -4.68 -17.23
CA LEU A 50 0.31 -4.78 -18.22
C LEU A 50 0.05 -6.20 -18.75
N PRO A 51 1.04 -6.99 -19.20
CA PRO A 51 0.82 -8.34 -19.72
C PRO A 51 0.23 -9.32 -18.69
N LEU A 52 0.43 -9.07 -17.39
CA LEU A 52 -0.13 -9.87 -16.32
C LEU A 52 -1.50 -9.34 -15.87
N THR A 53 -1.65 -8.02 -15.74
CA THR A 53 -2.88 -7.41 -15.23
C THR A 53 -4.03 -7.46 -16.23
N LEU A 54 -3.76 -7.39 -17.54
CA LEU A 54 -4.80 -7.47 -18.59
C LEU A 54 -5.56 -8.81 -18.57
N PRO A 55 -4.90 -9.98 -18.63
CA PRO A 55 -5.59 -11.26 -18.57
C PRO A 55 -6.37 -11.45 -17.26
N VAL A 56 -5.77 -11.06 -16.12
CA VAL A 56 -6.43 -11.15 -14.81
C VAL A 56 -7.68 -10.29 -14.77
N ALA A 57 -7.62 -9.06 -15.29
CA ALA A 57 -8.77 -8.18 -15.39
C ALA A 57 -9.85 -8.75 -16.31
N ALA A 58 -9.49 -9.37 -17.44
CA ALA A 58 -10.44 -10.00 -18.34
C ALA A 58 -11.18 -11.18 -17.68
N VAL A 59 -10.44 -12.04 -16.95
CA VAL A 59 -11.03 -13.14 -16.18
C VAL A 59 -11.95 -12.60 -15.07
N ALA A 60 -11.51 -11.58 -14.33
CA ALA A 60 -12.31 -10.97 -13.26
C ALA A 60 -13.61 -10.33 -13.80
N LEU A 61 -13.55 -9.63 -14.93
CA LEU A 61 -14.73 -9.07 -15.62
C LEU A 61 -15.70 -10.16 -16.10
N SER A 62 -15.21 -11.35 -16.42
CA SER A 62 -16.05 -12.48 -16.83
C SER A 62 -16.68 -13.24 -15.64
N ALA A 63 -16.04 -13.20 -14.48
CA ALA A 63 -16.48 -13.91 -13.27
C ALA A 63 -17.45 -13.08 -12.41
N GLU A 64 -17.32 -11.75 -12.43
CA GLU A 64 -18.08 -10.84 -11.56
C GLU A 64 -19.05 -9.96 -12.37
N PRO A 65 -20.32 -9.81 -11.96
CA PRO A 65 -21.26 -8.89 -12.61
C PRO A 65 -20.85 -7.43 -12.38
N VAL A 66 -20.08 -6.86 -13.31
CA VAL A 66 -19.60 -5.47 -13.22
C VAL A 66 -20.67 -4.47 -13.66
N ARG A 67 -21.04 -3.56 -12.76
CA ARG A 67 -21.92 -2.43 -13.06
C ARG A 67 -21.10 -1.21 -13.46
N LEU A 68 -20.90 -1.02 -14.76
CA LEU A 68 -20.23 0.15 -15.33
C LEU A 68 -21.14 1.38 -15.24
N THR A 69 -21.12 2.04 -14.10
CA THR A 69 -21.76 3.34 -13.88
C THR A 69 -20.76 4.48 -14.03
N THR A 70 -21.22 5.68 -14.37
CA THR A 70 -20.36 6.88 -14.44
C THR A 70 -19.57 7.09 -13.14
N HIS A 71 -20.20 6.84 -11.99
CA HIS A 71 -19.54 6.94 -10.69
C HIS A 71 -18.43 5.89 -10.51
N SER A 72 -18.67 4.63 -10.89
CA SER A 72 -17.66 3.58 -10.78
C SER A 72 -16.46 3.83 -11.69
N VAL A 73 -16.69 4.32 -12.92
CA VAL A 73 -15.63 4.65 -13.87
C VAL A 73 -14.85 5.88 -13.41
N ALA A 74 -15.53 6.93 -12.95
CA ALA A 74 -14.88 8.12 -12.40
C ALA A 74 -14.04 7.78 -11.16
N GLY A 75 -14.56 6.94 -10.26
CA GLY A 75 -13.81 6.45 -9.09
C GLY A 75 -12.59 5.64 -9.50
N LEU A 76 -12.73 4.73 -10.47
CA LEU A 76 -11.61 3.96 -11.00
C LEU A 76 -10.53 4.86 -11.62
N LEU A 77 -10.92 5.83 -12.44
CA LEU A 77 -10.00 6.79 -13.05
C LEU A 77 -9.29 7.63 -11.99
N TRP A 78 -10.03 8.09 -10.98
CA TRP A 78 -9.45 8.86 -9.88
C TRP A 78 -8.43 8.05 -9.08
N VAL A 79 -8.77 6.81 -8.73
CA VAL A 79 -7.86 5.93 -7.99
C VAL A 79 -6.63 5.59 -8.85
N ALA A 80 -6.81 5.25 -10.12
CA ALA A 80 -5.72 4.86 -11.00
C ALA A 80 -4.78 6.03 -11.36
N ALA A 81 -5.33 7.15 -11.86
CA ALA A 81 -4.54 8.26 -12.34
C ALA A 81 -4.17 9.24 -11.21
N GLY A 82 -5.15 9.65 -10.41
CA GLY A 82 -4.96 10.64 -9.35
C GLY A 82 -4.18 10.06 -8.18
N SER A 83 -4.77 9.08 -7.49
CA SER A 83 -4.18 8.55 -6.26
C SER A 83 -2.93 7.71 -6.54
N GLN A 84 -3.03 6.74 -7.43
CA GLN A 84 -1.96 5.76 -7.63
C GLN A 84 -0.84 6.34 -8.50
N PHE A 85 -1.11 6.76 -9.74
CA PHE A 85 -0.06 7.23 -10.64
C PHE A 85 0.62 8.52 -10.17
N LEU A 86 -0.13 9.62 -9.96
CA LEU A 86 0.47 10.88 -9.50
C LEU A 86 1.03 10.74 -8.08
N GLY A 87 0.35 10.02 -7.19
CA GLY A 87 0.85 9.73 -5.85
C GLY A 87 2.20 9.01 -5.87
N LEU A 88 2.36 7.98 -6.71
CA LEU A 88 3.63 7.26 -6.86
C LEU A 88 4.73 8.12 -7.47
N ILE A 89 4.40 9.04 -8.40
CA ILE A 89 5.40 9.99 -8.93
C ILE A 89 5.96 10.87 -7.82
N VAL A 90 5.07 11.50 -7.04
CA VAL A 90 5.47 12.37 -5.92
C VAL A 90 6.21 11.55 -4.86
N TRP A 91 5.72 10.36 -4.58
CA TRP A 91 6.30 9.47 -3.59
C TRP A 91 7.70 8.99 -3.95
N TYR A 92 7.92 8.49 -5.17
CA TYR A 92 9.25 8.10 -5.66
C TYR A 92 10.23 9.28 -5.63
N ARG A 93 9.77 10.49 -5.99
CA ARG A 93 10.58 11.70 -5.86
C ARG A 93 10.92 12.01 -4.40
N GLY A 94 9.95 11.87 -3.48
CA GLY A 94 10.15 12.01 -2.04
C GLY A 94 11.17 11.00 -1.50
N MET A 95 11.10 9.74 -1.94
CA MET A 95 12.07 8.71 -1.59
C MET A 95 13.46 8.99 -2.14
N ALA A 96 13.56 9.53 -3.36
CA ALA A 96 14.84 9.93 -3.93
C ALA A 96 15.49 11.06 -3.11
N ALA A 97 14.71 12.02 -2.63
CA ALA A 97 15.19 13.15 -1.85
C ALA A 97 15.49 12.81 -0.38
N VAL A 98 14.62 12.05 0.28
CA VAL A 98 14.67 11.82 1.74
C VAL A 98 15.28 10.46 2.09
N GLY A 99 15.33 9.54 1.14
CA GLY A 99 15.88 8.19 1.28
C GLY A 99 14.84 7.14 1.68
N ILE A 100 15.08 5.90 1.25
CA ILE A 100 14.22 4.73 1.46
C ILE A 100 13.97 4.44 2.97
N PRO A 101 14.96 4.53 3.88
CA PRO A 101 14.72 4.24 5.29
C PRO A 101 13.69 5.17 5.95
N LYS A 102 13.74 6.48 5.66
CA LYS A 102 12.77 7.46 6.17
C LYS A 102 11.38 7.26 5.56
N ALA A 103 11.32 6.90 4.29
CA ALA A 103 10.07 6.54 3.63
C ALA A 103 9.39 5.32 4.29
N SER A 104 10.19 4.32 4.69
CA SER A 104 9.69 3.16 5.44
C SER A 104 9.16 3.55 6.82
N GLN A 105 9.80 4.49 7.53
CA GLN A 105 9.26 5.02 8.79
C GLN A 105 7.91 5.72 8.59
N LEU A 106 7.75 6.47 7.51
CA LEU A 106 6.49 7.13 7.19
C LEU A 106 5.38 6.11 6.90
N GLN A 107 5.69 4.99 6.26
CA GLN A 107 4.73 3.88 6.11
C GLN A 107 4.34 3.24 7.44
N LEU A 108 5.28 3.13 8.40
CA LEU A 108 4.96 2.64 9.74
C LEU A 108 4.07 3.62 10.51
N ALA A 109 4.21 4.93 10.26
CA ALA A 109 3.35 5.96 10.83
C ALA A 109 1.98 6.06 10.12
N GLN A 110 1.87 5.63 8.86
CA GLN A 110 0.66 5.78 8.04
C GLN A 110 -0.60 5.18 8.68
N PRO A 111 -0.60 3.95 9.24
CA PRO A 111 -1.78 3.41 9.92
C PRO A 111 -2.26 4.29 11.09
N LEU A 112 -1.33 4.89 11.83
CA LEU A 112 -1.65 5.75 12.97
C LEU A 112 -2.22 7.08 12.54
N LEU A 113 -1.57 7.70 11.54
CA LEU A 113 -2.06 8.94 10.95
C LEU A 113 -3.46 8.75 10.39
N THR A 114 -3.69 7.62 9.71
CA THR A 114 -5.01 7.24 9.19
C THR A 114 -6.02 7.11 10.34
N LEU A 115 -5.67 6.43 11.44
CA LEU A 115 -6.55 6.30 12.60
C LEU A 115 -6.90 7.65 13.23
N VAL A 116 -5.91 8.52 13.41
CA VAL A 116 -6.09 9.88 13.94
C VAL A 116 -7.01 10.67 13.01
N TRP A 117 -6.79 10.59 11.70
CA TRP A 117 -7.59 11.29 10.71
C TRP A 117 -9.02 10.76 10.64
N SER A 118 -9.25 9.44 10.77
CA SER A 118 -10.60 8.87 10.86
C SER A 118 -11.38 9.42 12.05
N VAL A 119 -10.74 9.54 13.22
CA VAL A 119 -11.39 10.14 14.40
C VAL A 119 -11.69 11.62 14.18
N LEU A 120 -10.74 12.37 13.63
CA LEU A 120 -10.88 13.82 13.48
C LEU A 120 -11.82 14.23 12.34
N LEU A 121 -11.79 13.53 11.20
CA LEU A 121 -12.52 13.91 9.99
C LEU A 121 -13.87 13.19 9.86
N LEU A 122 -13.96 11.92 10.27
CA LEU A 122 -15.18 11.12 10.15
C LEU A 122 -15.93 10.98 11.47
N ASN A 123 -15.37 11.50 12.57
CA ASN A 123 -15.95 11.44 13.91
C ASN A 123 -16.30 9.99 14.34
N GLU A 124 -15.52 9.01 13.86
CA GLU A 124 -15.71 7.60 14.16
C GLU A 124 -15.50 7.32 15.66
N ARG A 125 -16.48 6.65 16.27
CA ARG A 125 -16.36 6.17 17.65
C ARG A 125 -15.53 4.89 17.68
N LEU A 126 -14.23 5.04 17.89
CA LEU A 126 -13.35 3.89 18.09
C LEU A 126 -13.77 3.12 19.34
N THR A 127 -14.11 1.85 19.17
CA THR A 127 -14.24 0.91 20.30
C THR A 127 -12.90 0.82 21.02
N VAL A 128 -12.89 0.71 22.35
CA VAL A 128 -11.67 0.71 23.19
C VAL A 128 -10.60 -0.30 22.73
N ALA A 129 -11.00 -1.37 22.04
CA ALA A 129 -10.11 -2.34 21.43
C ALA A 129 -9.23 -1.79 20.28
N ALA A 130 -9.70 -0.81 19.51
CA ALA A 130 -8.97 -0.23 18.37
C ALA A 130 -7.74 0.59 18.80
N PRO A 131 -7.82 1.55 19.75
CA PRO A 131 -6.63 2.26 20.23
C PRO A 131 -5.69 1.34 21.03
N LEU A 132 -6.21 0.34 21.76
CA LEU A 132 -5.38 -0.65 22.46
C LEU A 132 -4.57 -1.51 21.49
N THR A 133 -5.20 -2.02 20.42
CA THR A 133 -4.49 -2.79 19.39
C THR A 133 -3.52 -1.93 18.59
N ALA A 134 -3.90 -0.68 18.26
CA ALA A 134 -2.99 0.27 17.63
C ALA A 134 -1.77 0.56 18.52
N ALA A 135 -1.96 0.75 19.83
CA ALA A 135 -0.89 0.93 20.80
C ALA A 135 -0.01 -0.31 20.93
N ALA A 136 -0.58 -1.51 20.95
CA ALA A 136 0.19 -2.76 21.00
C ALA A 136 1.04 -2.96 19.74
N VAL A 137 0.48 -2.69 18.55
CA VAL A 137 1.21 -2.73 17.26
C VAL A 137 2.31 -1.67 17.26
N LEU A 138 2.04 -0.47 17.77
CA LEU A 138 3.03 0.59 17.92
C LEU A 138 4.21 0.19 18.78
N VAL A 139 3.93 -0.40 19.95
CA VAL A 139 4.97 -0.90 20.86
C VAL A 139 5.78 -1.99 20.18
N CYS A 140 5.13 -2.94 19.49
CA CYS A 140 5.81 -3.99 18.74
C CYS A 140 6.72 -3.42 17.64
N ILE A 141 6.24 -2.45 16.87
CA ILE A 141 7.03 -1.75 15.85
C ILE A 141 8.20 -1.02 16.50
N ALA A 142 7.97 -0.25 17.56
CA ALA A 142 9.01 0.50 18.26
C ALA A 142 10.10 -0.41 18.83
N VAL A 143 9.73 -1.55 19.40
CA VAL A 143 10.67 -2.57 19.89
C VAL A 143 11.46 -3.19 18.74
N THR A 144 10.80 -3.53 17.62
CA THR A 144 11.46 -4.10 16.43
C THR A 144 12.42 -3.10 15.76
N GLN A 145 12.05 -1.82 15.72
CA GLN A 145 12.90 -0.75 15.20
C GLN A 145 14.11 -0.50 16.10
N ARG A 146 13.93 -0.53 17.43
CA ARG A 146 15.03 -0.40 18.40
C ARG A 146 15.98 -1.60 18.40
N ALA A 147 15.50 -2.81 18.13
CA ALA A 147 16.34 -4.00 18.06
C ALA A 147 17.20 -4.08 16.77
N ARG A 148 16.92 -3.22 15.78
CA ARG A 148 17.68 -3.11 14.52
C ARG A 148 18.68 -1.94 14.50
N GLY A 149 18.68 -1.09 15.53
CA GLY A 149 19.64 0.01 15.71
C GLY A 149 20.78 -0.42 16.63
#